data_AF-A0A845XT51-F1
#
_entry.id   AF-A0A845XT51-F1
#
_cell.length_a   1.000
_cell.length_b   1.000
_cell.length_c   1.000
_cell.angle_alpha   90.00
_cell.angle_beta   90.00
_cell.angle_gamma   90.00
#
_symmetry.space_group_name_H-M   'P 1'
#
loop_
_entity.id
_entity.type
_entity.pdbx_description
1 polymer ?
#
loop_
_entity_poly.entity_id
_entity_poly.type
_entity_poly.pdbx_seq_one_letter_code
_entity_poly.pdbx_strand_id
1 'polypeptide(L)'
;MAKVVGIDLGTTNSCVAVMEGGKPTVIANAEGFRTTPSVVAYAKNGDRLVGQIAKRQAVMNPENTFYSVKRFIGRRYSEVTNEATEVSYKTLKVGDNVKLDCPAQGKQFAPEEISAQVLRKLVDDASKYLGETVTQAVITVPAYFNDSQRQATKAAGKIAGVEVLRIINEPTAASLAYGLDKKSNETILVFDLGGGTFDVSILEVGDGVFEVLATSGDTHLGGDDFDKKIVDHLAKEFQSAEGIDLRKDKQALQRLTEAAEKAKIELSSVMQADINLPFITATQEGPKHLDMTLTRGQFEDICSDLIDRCRIPVENAIKDAKLDKSAIDEVVLVGGSTRIPAVQEVVKKVLGKDPNQTVNPDEVVAVGAAIQGGVLAGEVKDILLLDVTPLSLGVETLGGVMTKLIPRNTTIPTKKSETFSTAVDGQTNVEIHVLQGEREMSSDNKSLGTFRLDGIPPAPRGVPQIEVTFDIDANGILNVTAKDKGTGKEQSINITGASTLSDQEVDRMVKDAEANAEADQERREKIDRKNQADSLTYQAEKQIKELDDKLPAADKEKIEGLIKDLREAIGQEDDEKIKTLTPELQQALYSVSANLYQQAEGAAQATDADTPGPDAAASGSSGGDDVIDAEFSESK
;
A
#
# COMPACT_ATOMS: atom_id res chain seq x y z
N MET A 1 -12.80 15.08 16.19
CA MET A 1 -11.55 15.03 15.41
C MET A 1 -11.72 13.90 14.42
N ALA A 2 -11.31 14.09 13.17
CA ALA A 2 -11.34 13.02 12.18
C ALA A 2 -10.44 11.87 12.66
N LYS A 3 -10.85 10.62 12.39
CA LYS A 3 -10.05 9.45 12.76
C LYS A 3 -8.70 9.45 12.03
N VAL A 4 -7.64 9.13 12.76
CA VAL A 4 -6.30 8.86 12.19
C VAL A 4 -6.23 7.38 11.85
N VAL A 5 -5.97 7.07 10.58
CA VAL A 5 -5.80 5.68 10.13
C VAL A 5 -4.33 5.27 10.14
N GLY A 6 -4.07 3.99 10.41
CA GLY A 6 -2.77 3.35 10.21
C GLY A 6 -2.74 2.64 8.86
N ILE A 7 -1.78 2.98 8.01
CA ILE A 7 -1.63 2.39 6.68
C ILE A 7 -0.30 1.65 6.61
N ASP A 8 -0.39 0.34 6.38
CA ASP A 8 0.73 -0.45 5.90
C ASP A 8 0.81 -0.35 4.37
N LEU A 9 1.78 0.41 3.86
CA LEU A 9 2.03 0.54 2.43
C LEU A 9 3.07 -0.48 2.00
N GLY A 10 2.70 -1.75 1.81
CA GLY A 10 3.64 -2.80 1.46
C GLY A 10 4.00 -2.87 -0.04
N THR A 11 5.07 -3.59 -0.36
CA THR A 11 5.54 -3.79 -1.75
C THR A 11 4.53 -4.53 -2.62
N THR A 12 3.94 -5.60 -2.08
CA THR A 12 3.00 -6.48 -2.81
C THR A 12 1.56 -6.21 -2.42
N ASN A 13 1.30 -6.05 -1.12
CA ASN A 13 -0.02 -5.77 -0.57
C ASN A 13 0.08 -4.61 0.41
N SER A 14 -0.99 -3.83 0.51
CA SER A 14 -1.18 -2.79 1.50
C SER A 14 -2.38 -3.09 2.37
N CYS A 15 -2.39 -2.58 3.59
CA CYS A 15 -3.42 -2.82 4.59
C CYS A 15 -3.73 -1.52 5.34
N VAL A 16 -4.98 -1.31 5.75
CA VAL A 16 -5.41 -0.12 6.49
C VAL A 16 -6.21 -0.52 7.73
N ALA A 17 -5.91 0.14 8.84
CA ALA A 17 -6.56 -0.09 10.12
C ALA A 17 -6.85 1.23 10.84
N VAL A 18 -7.74 1.18 11.83
CA VAL A 18 -8.20 2.33 12.61
C VAL A 18 -8.42 1.92 14.07
N MET A 19 -8.34 2.87 15.01
CA MET A 19 -8.75 2.64 16.39
C MET A 19 -10.26 2.85 16.55
N GLU A 20 -10.99 1.81 16.94
CA GLU A 20 -12.43 1.82 17.22
C GLU A 20 -12.73 1.29 18.61
N GLY A 21 -13.40 2.09 19.44
CA GLY A 21 -13.77 1.66 20.79
C GLY A 21 -12.59 1.22 21.67
N GLY A 22 -11.40 1.79 21.44
CA GLY A 22 -10.16 1.43 22.14
C GLY A 22 -9.46 0.17 21.61
N LYS A 23 -9.92 -0.41 20.49
CA LYS A 23 -9.29 -1.57 19.84
C LYS A 23 -8.87 -1.23 18.41
N PRO A 24 -7.72 -1.74 17.93
CA PRO A 24 -7.37 -1.60 16.52
C PRO A 24 -8.20 -2.57 15.66
N THR A 25 -8.80 -2.04 14.60
CA THR A 25 -9.61 -2.78 13.62
C THR A 25 -9.04 -2.58 12.22
N VAL A 26 -8.71 -3.67 11.52
CA VAL A 26 -8.37 -3.62 10.09
C VAL A 26 -9.64 -3.51 9.26
N ILE A 27 -9.63 -2.59 8.31
CA ILE A 27 -10.76 -2.27 7.44
C ILE A 27 -10.68 -3.13 6.17
N ALA A 28 -11.79 -3.77 5.80
CA ALA A 28 -11.90 -4.45 4.51
C ALA A 28 -12.08 -3.43 3.37
N ASN A 29 -11.43 -3.66 2.24
CA ASN A 29 -11.59 -2.84 1.04
C ASN A 29 -12.98 -3.04 0.41
N ALA A 30 -13.29 -2.21 -0.60
CA ALA A 30 -14.56 -2.30 -1.33
C ALA A 30 -14.83 -3.68 -1.97
N GLU A 31 -13.79 -4.46 -2.23
CA GLU A 31 -13.86 -5.82 -2.76
C GLU A 31 -14.03 -6.91 -1.69
N GLY A 32 -14.05 -6.55 -0.40
CA GLY A 32 -14.26 -7.47 0.74
C GLY A 32 -12.99 -8.12 1.29
N PHE A 33 -11.81 -7.73 0.83
CA PHE A 33 -10.52 -8.25 1.32
C PHE A 33 -9.91 -7.32 2.37
N ARG A 34 -9.20 -7.89 3.34
CA ARG A 34 -8.51 -7.14 4.41
C ARG A 34 -7.18 -6.53 3.96
N THR A 35 -6.65 -6.99 2.84
CA THR A 35 -5.48 -6.44 2.17
C THR A 35 -5.83 -6.06 0.74
N THR A 36 -5.12 -5.06 0.21
CA THR A 36 -5.28 -4.56 -1.15
C THR A 36 -3.96 -4.75 -1.89
N PRO A 37 -3.92 -5.42 -3.05
CA PRO A 37 -2.70 -5.48 -3.86
C PRO A 37 -2.14 -4.08 -4.14
N SER A 38 -0.84 -3.88 -3.96
CA SER A 38 -0.14 -2.62 -4.26
C SER A 38 0.11 -2.49 -5.76
N VAL A 39 -0.98 -2.54 -6.54
CA VAL A 39 -0.98 -2.61 -8.00
C VAL A 39 -1.85 -1.50 -8.56
N VAL A 40 -1.34 -0.78 -9.54
CA VAL A 40 -2.04 0.29 -10.27
C VAL A 40 -1.98 -0.03 -11.75
N ALA A 41 -3.09 0.13 -12.46
CA ALA A 41 -3.11 -0.02 -13.91
C ALA A 41 -3.90 1.08 -14.60
N TYR A 42 -3.52 1.38 -15.84
CA TYR A 42 -4.29 2.25 -16.72
C TYR A 42 -4.84 1.43 -17.88
N ALA A 43 -6.16 1.30 -17.93
CA ALA A 43 -6.86 0.62 -19.00
C ALA A 43 -6.81 1.43 -20.30
N LYS A 44 -7.10 0.77 -21.44
CA LYS A 44 -7.02 1.38 -22.78
C LYS A 44 -7.97 2.56 -22.98
N ASN A 45 -9.09 2.59 -22.25
CA ASN A 45 -10.06 3.69 -22.24
C ASN A 45 -9.63 4.85 -21.30
N GLY A 46 -8.45 4.76 -20.71
CA GLY A 46 -7.90 5.75 -19.79
C GLY A 46 -8.28 5.54 -18.32
N ASP A 47 -9.08 4.52 -17.97
CA ASP A 47 -9.46 4.26 -16.57
C ASP A 47 -8.25 3.93 -15.72
N ARG A 48 -8.18 4.54 -14.53
CA ARG A 48 -7.26 4.13 -13.47
C ARG A 48 -7.88 3.01 -12.66
N LEU A 49 -7.16 1.90 -12.53
CA LEU A 49 -7.52 0.74 -11.73
C LEU A 49 -6.50 0.60 -10.60
N VAL A 50 -6.94 0.25 -9.39
CA VAL A 50 -6.06 0.03 -8.23
C VAL A 50 -6.48 -1.24 -7.51
N GLY A 51 -5.53 -1.99 -6.94
CA GLY A 51 -5.81 -3.18 -6.16
C GLY A 51 -6.14 -4.40 -7.00
N GLN A 52 -7.15 -5.16 -6.58
CA GLN A 52 -7.48 -6.45 -7.18
C GLN A 52 -7.87 -6.33 -8.66
N ILE A 53 -8.57 -5.27 -9.03
CA ILE A 53 -9.00 -5.03 -10.41
C ILE A 53 -7.77 -4.78 -11.31
N ALA A 54 -6.79 -4.02 -10.83
CA ALA A 54 -5.53 -3.81 -11.53
C ALA A 54 -4.73 -5.12 -11.66
N LYS A 55 -4.61 -5.90 -10.57
CA LYS A 55 -3.91 -7.20 -10.59
C LYS A 55 -4.53 -8.17 -11.62
N ARG A 56 -5.86 -8.25 -11.70
CA ARG A 56 -6.57 -9.18 -12.62
C ARG A 56 -6.28 -8.95 -14.10
N GLN A 57 -6.02 -7.72 -14.51
CA GLN A 57 -5.79 -7.39 -15.93
C GLN A 57 -4.30 -7.31 -16.31
N ALA A 58 -3.39 -7.55 -15.36
CA ALA A 58 -1.94 -7.36 -15.55
C ALA A 58 -1.39 -8.13 -16.75
N VAL A 59 -1.82 -9.40 -16.93
CA VAL A 59 -1.42 -10.25 -18.07
C VAL A 59 -1.75 -9.63 -19.43
N MET A 60 -2.90 -8.97 -19.55
CA MET A 60 -3.37 -8.40 -20.82
C MET A 60 -2.82 -6.99 -21.06
N ASN A 61 -2.26 -6.35 -20.04
CA ASN A 61 -1.79 -4.97 -20.07
C ASN A 61 -0.47 -4.78 -19.27
N PRO A 62 0.57 -5.58 -19.54
CA PRO A 62 1.76 -5.63 -18.69
C PRO A 62 2.59 -4.33 -18.70
N GLU A 63 2.45 -3.52 -19.75
CA GLU A 63 3.20 -2.26 -19.90
C GLU A 63 2.58 -1.09 -19.15
N ASN A 64 1.28 -1.17 -18.81
CA ASN A 64 0.55 -0.11 -18.10
C ASN A 64 0.04 -0.59 -16.75
N THR A 65 0.61 -1.66 -16.22
CA THR A 65 0.29 -2.22 -14.89
C THR A 65 1.54 -2.19 -14.03
N PHE A 66 1.51 -1.38 -12.98
CA PHE A 66 2.61 -1.11 -12.08
C PHE A 66 2.40 -1.87 -10.77
N TYR A 67 3.40 -2.67 -10.40
CA TYR A 67 3.47 -3.47 -9.17
C TYR A 67 4.89 -3.40 -8.62
N SER A 68 5.10 -3.79 -7.35
CA SER A 68 6.43 -3.73 -6.69
C SER A 68 7.07 -2.33 -6.72
N VAL A 69 6.25 -1.28 -6.85
CA VAL A 69 6.70 0.12 -7.02
C VAL A 69 7.50 0.61 -5.83
N LYS A 70 7.22 0.07 -4.62
CA LYS A 70 7.97 0.37 -3.40
C LYS A 70 9.46 0.02 -3.51
N ARG A 71 9.87 -0.90 -4.41
CA ARG A 71 11.30 -1.16 -4.68
C ARG A 71 12.01 0.01 -5.37
N PHE A 72 11.27 0.93 -6.00
CA PHE A 72 11.81 2.08 -6.74
C PHE A 72 11.67 3.42 -6.00
N ILE A 73 10.81 3.50 -4.99
CA ILE A 73 10.50 4.76 -4.28
C ILE A 73 11.75 5.35 -3.62
N GLY A 74 12.01 6.64 -3.83
CA GLY A 74 13.17 7.34 -3.25
C GLY A 74 14.55 6.81 -3.66
N ARG A 75 14.65 6.00 -4.72
CA ARG A 75 15.92 5.47 -5.25
C ARG A 75 16.35 6.16 -6.54
N ARG A 76 17.66 6.20 -6.78
CA ARG A 76 18.24 6.54 -8.08
C ARG A 76 18.22 5.34 -9.00
N TYR A 77 18.16 5.58 -10.31
CA TYR A 77 18.14 4.51 -11.30
C TYR A 77 19.36 3.57 -11.21
N SER A 78 20.52 4.09 -10.84
CA SER A 78 21.74 3.30 -10.67
C SER A 78 21.67 2.29 -9.53
N GLU A 79 20.73 2.44 -8.60
CA GLU A 79 20.57 1.55 -7.44
C GLU A 79 19.63 0.38 -7.71
N VAL A 80 18.86 0.44 -8.80
CA VAL A 80 17.74 -0.49 -9.09
C VAL A 80 17.88 -1.13 -10.47
N THR A 81 19.10 -1.25 -10.98
CA THR A 81 19.33 -1.76 -12.34
C THR A 81 18.89 -3.22 -12.49
N ASN A 82 18.87 -3.98 -11.39
CA ASN A 82 18.42 -5.37 -11.40
C ASN A 82 16.88 -5.42 -11.40
N GLU A 83 16.25 -4.76 -10.44
CA GLU A 83 14.79 -4.66 -10.29
C GLU A 83 14.11 -4.09 -11.54
N ALA A 84 14.77 -3.13 -12.20
CA ALA A 84 14.32 -2.56 -13.47
C ALA A 84 14.15 -3.60 -14.59
N THR A 85 14.84 -4.74 -14.51
CA THR A 85 14.74 -5.84 -15.50
C THR A 85 13.77 -6.94 -15.09
N GLU A 86 13.27 -6.90 -13.85
CA GLU A 86 12.41 -7.93 -13.26
C GLU A 86 10.93 -7.65 -13.47
N VAL A 87 10.58 -6.39 -13.73
CA VAL A 87 9.21 -5.92 -13.95
C VAL A 87 8.83 -5.92 -15.43
N SER A 88 7.54 -6.11 -15.72
CA SER A 88 7.02 -6.16 -17.09
C SER A 88 6.85 -4.78 -17.74
N TYR A 89 6.67 -3.74 -16.93
CA TYR A 89 6.56 -2.35 -17.37
C TYR A 89 7.95 -1.74 -17.57
N LYS A 90 8.02 -0.61 -18.28
CA LYS A 90 9.30 0.02 -18.62
C LYS A 90 9.70 1.05 -17.56
N THR A 91 10.84 0.82 -16.91
CA THR A 91 11.51 1.83 -16.08
C THR A 91 12.46 2.67 -16.92
N LEU A 92 12.51 3.97 -16.65
CA LEU A 92 13.33 4.95 -17.37
C LEU A 92 14.28 5.65 -16.41
N LYS A 93 15.49 5.94 -16.89
CA LYS A 93 16.42 6.87 -16.25
C LYS A 93 16.17 8.28 -16.79
N VAL A 94 15.65 9.18 -15.95
CA VAL A 94 15.49 10.60 -16.30
C VAL A 94 16.33 11.43 -15.32
N GLY A 95 17.44 11.97 -15.79
CA GLY A 95 18.50 12.43 -14.89
C GLY A 95 19.04 11.24 -14.10
N ASP A 96 19.06 11.32 -12.77
CA ASP A 96 19.38 10.18 -11.90
C ASP A 96 18.15 9.48 -11.32
N ASN A 97 16.95 9.99 -11.60
CA ASN A 97 15.71 9.49 -11.02
C ASN A 97 15.11 8.34 -11.83
N VAL A 98 14.35 7.48 -11.14
CA VAL A 98 13.51 6.45 -11.75
C VAL A 98 12.19 7.07 -12.19
N LYS A 99 11.78 6.81 -13.43
CA LYS A 99 10.44 7.10 -13.94
C LYS A 99 9.81 5.84 -14.53
N LEU A 100 8.49 5.73 -14.42
CA LEU A 100 7.69 4.59 -14.88
C LEU A 100 6.93 5.02 -16.14
N ASP A 101 7.25 4.41 -17.28
CA ASP A 101 6.64 4.76 -18.57
C ASP A 101 5.20 4.20 -18.63
N CYS A 102 4.22 5.05 -18.94
CA CYS A 102 2.83 4.65 -19.16
C CYS A 102 2.38 5.04 -20.57
N PRO A 103 2.57 4.13 -21.56
CA PRO A 103 2.13 4.36 -22.93
C PRO A 103 0.65 4.71 -23.07
N ALA A 104 -0.23 4.08 -22.28
CA ALA A 104 -1.68 4.31 -22.33
C ALA A 104 -2.07 5.76 -21.97
N GLN A 105 -1.26 6.44 -21.16
CA GLN A 105 -1.47 7.82 -20.74
C GLN A 105 -0.55 8.80 -21.48
N GLY A 106 0.43 8.31 -22.27
CA GLY A 106 1.48 9.15 -22.83
C GLY A 106 2.29 9.91 -21.76
N LYS A 107 2.36 9.38 -20.54
CA LYS A 107 2.96 10.03 -19.35
C LYS A 107 4.00 9.13 -18.70
N GLN A 108 4.97 9.76 -18.05
CA GLN A 108 5.93 9.09 -17.17
C GLN A 108 5.59 9.43 -15.71
N PHE A 109 5.43 8.41 -14.87
CA PHE A 109 5.11 8.58 -13.46
C PHE A 109 6.36 8.49 -12.59
N ALA A 110 6.40 9.28 -11.52
CA ALA A 110 7.28 8.99 -10.40
C ALA A 110 6.75 7.80 -9.57
N PRO A 111 7.61 6.98 -8.94
CA PRO A 111 7.17 5.93 -8.01
C PRO A 111 6.24 6.43 -6.90
N GLU A 112 6.45 7.67 -6.44
CA GLU A 112 5.64 8.35 -5.44
C GLU A 112 4.22 8.60 -5.93
N GLU A 113 4.04 8.96 -7.22
CA GLU A 113 2.72 9.17 -7.83
C GLU A 113 1.91 7.88 -7.90
N ILE A 114 2.54 6.74 -8.21
CA ILE A 114 1.86 5.44 -8.24
C ILE A 114 1.54 4.96 -6.82
N SER A 115 2.47 5.14 -5.88
CA SER A 115 2.24 4.79 -4.47
C SER A 115 1.11 5.62 -3.85
N ALA A 116 1.01 6.91 -4.21
CA ALA A 116 -0.08 7.79 -3.79
C ALA A 116 -1.47 7.30 -4.24
N GLN A 117 -1.55 6.62 -5.39
CA GLN A 117 -2.82 6.06 -5.89
C GLN A 117 -3.26 4.84 -5.08
N VAL A 118 -2.31 4.03 -4.60
CA VAL A 118 -2.58 2.95 -3.65
C VAL A 118 -3.05 3.52 -2.31
N LEU A 119 -2.33 4.52 -1.78
CA LEU A 119 -2.71 5.21 -0.54
C LEU A 119 -4.11 5.82 -0.63
N ARG A 120 -4.44 6.49 -1.74
CA ARG A 120 -5.77 7.06 -1.96
C ARG A 120 -6.86 6.00 -1.92
N LYS A 121 -6.69 4.86 -2.60
CA LYS A 121 -7.68 3.77 -2.52
C LYS A 121 -7.93 3.32 -1.07
N LEU A 122 -6.86 3.15 -0.28
CA LEU A 122 -6.97 2.73 1.12
C LEU A 122 -7.72 3.76 1.97
N VAL A 123 -7.44 5.05 1.74
CA VAL A 123 -8.07 6.18 2.43
C VAL A 123 -9.53 6.33 2.03
N ASP A 124 -9.85 6.15 0.75
CA ASP A 124 -11.23 6.18 0.24
C ASP A 124 -12.06 5.03 0.83
N ASP A 125 -11.48 3.82 0.89
CA ASP A 125 -12.15 2.66 1.46
C ASP A 125 -12.32 2.80 2.99
N ALA A 126 -11.32 3.35 3.69
CA ALA A 126 -11.44 3.70 5.10
C ALA A 126 -12.51 4.78 5.35
N SER A 127 -12.56 5.81 4.50
CA SER A 127 -13.55 6.89 4.61
C SER A 127 -14.99 6.37 4.42
N LYS A 128 -15.20 5.48 3.45
CA LYS A 128 -16.51 4.82 3.24
C LYS A 128 -16.90 3.96 4.44
N TYR A 129 -15.97 3.20 5.00
CA TYR A 129 -16.21 2.36 6.17
C TYR A 129 -16.61 3.19 7.40
N LEU A 130 -15.90 4.30 7.64
CA LEU A 130 -16.14 5.18 8.78
C LEU A 130 -17.36 6.12 8.60
N GLY A 131 -17.78 6.35 7.35
CA GLY A 131 -18.83 7.34 7.03
C GLY A 131 -18.38 8.80 7.16
N GLU A 132 -17.06 9.04 7.24
CA GLU A 132 -16.45 10.38 7.29
C GLU A 132 -15.18 10.45 6.44
N THR A 133 -14.79 11.64 6.00
CA THR A 133 -13.55 11.83 5.22
C THR A 133 -12.31 11.66 6.11
N VAL A 134 -11.46 10.71 5.77
CA VAL A 134 -10.15 10.53 6.41
C VAL A 134 -9.14 11.49 5.79
N THR A 135 -8.52 12.33 6.61
CA THR A 135 -7.53 13.34 6.17
C THR A 135 -6.15 13.16 6.79
N GLN A 136 -5.99 12.27 7.77
CA GLN A 136 -4.76 12.10 8.53
C GLN A 136 -4.38 10.61 8.64
N ALA A 137 -3.10 10.29 8.49
CA ALA A 137 -2.61 8.93 8.59
C ALA A 137 -1.23 8.79 9.24
N VAL A 138 -0.99 7.61 9.81
CA VAL A 138 0.34 7.06 10.08
C VAL A 138 0.66 6.07 8.96
N ILE A 139 1.81 6.21 8.31
CA ILE A 139 2.21 5.36 7.17
C ILE A 139 3.49 4.59 7.54
N THR A 140 3.53 3.31 7.20
CA THR A 140 4.67 2.44 7.50
C THR A 140 5.79 2.52 6.45
N VAL A 141 7.02 2.28 6.89
CA VAL A 141 8.18 2.07 6.03
C VAL A 141 9.07 0.96 6.59
N PRO A 142 9.85 0.26 5.75
CA PRO A 142 10.87 -0.67 6.19
C PRO A 142 11.83 0.01 7.17
N ALA A 143 12.25 -0.67 8.24
CA ALA A 143 13.10 -0.07 9.26
C ALA A 143 14.42 0.43 8.66
N TYR A 144 14.96 -0.30 7.68
CA TYR A 144 16.21 0.02 7.01
C TYR A 144 16.09 1.02 5.84
N PHE A 145 14.92 1.66 5.64
CA PHE A 145 14.79 2.76 4.68
C PHE A 145 15.70 3.94 5.03
N ASN A 146 16.38 4.45 4.01
CA ASN A 146 17.18 5.67 4.09
C ASN A 146 16.29 6.94 4.07
N ASP A 147 16.91 8.11 4.25
CA ASP A 147 16.19 9.38 4.32
C ASP A 147 15.38 9.66 3.03
N SER A 148 15.98 9.49 1.84
CA SER A 148 15.29 9.70 0.55
C SER A 148 14.03 8.85 0.41
N GLN A 149 14.06 7.60 0.85
CA GLN A 149 12.90 6.69 0.77
C GLN A 149 11.79 7.07 1.76
N ARG A 150 12.17 7.52 2.97
CA ARG A 150 11.21 8.03 3.97
C ARG A 150 10.51 9.30 3.46
N GLN A 151 11.28 10.24 2.90
CA GLN A 151 10.73 11.46 2.30
C GLN A 151 9.79 11.15 1.14
N ALA A 152 10.20 10.27 0.23
CA ALA A 152 9.41 9.89 -0.92
C ALA A 152 8.08 9.22 -0.50
N THR A 153 8.10 8.41 0.56
CA THR A 153 6.87 7.80 1.12
C THR A 153 5.96 8.86 1.76
N LYS A 154 6.54 9.81 2.52
CA LYS A 154 5.79 10.95 3.07
C LYS A 154 5.18 11.82 1.96
N ALA A 155 5.92 12.05 0.89
CA ALA A 155 5.44 12.78 -0.29
C ALA A 155 4.29 12.05 -0.99
N ALA A 156 4.37 10.71 -1.11
CA ALA A 156 3.26 9.91 -1.64
C ALA A 156 1.98 10.09 -0.81
N GLY A 157 2.08 10.15 0.53
CA GLY A 157 0.95 10.48 1.40
C GLY A 157 0.36 11.87 1.12
N LYS A 158 1.23 12.88 0.97
CA LYS A 158 0.79 14.25 0.61
C LYS A 158 0.08 14.27 -0.76
N ILE A 159 0.64 13.60 -1.78
CA ILE A 159 0.03 13.47 -3.12
C ILE A 159 -1.30 12.72 -3.06
N ALA A 160 -1.46 11.78 -2.13
CA ALA A 160 -2.71 11.07 -1.92
C ALA A 160 -3.81 11.96 -1.32
N GLY A 161 -3.46 13.13 -0.78
CA GLY A 161 -4.39 14.06 -0.12
C GLY A 161 -4.48 13.86 1.40
N VAL A 162 -3.46 13.23 2.00
CA VAL A 162 -3.47 12.87 3.43
C VAL A 162 -2.30 13.53 4.15
N GLU A 163 -2.59 14.12 5.32
CA GLU A 163 -1.57 14.61 6.24
C GLU A 163 -0.90 13.42 6.94
N VAL A 164 0.38 13.20 6.64
CA VAL A 164 1.18 12.15 7.26
C VAL A 164 1.68 12.62 8.63
N LEU A 165 1.00 12.21 9.70
CA LEU A 165 1.33 12.60 11.07
C LEU A 165 2.59 11.91 11.58
N ARG A 166 2.85 10.68 11.11
CA ARG A 166 4.02 9.89 11.47
C ARG A 166 4.39 8.92 10.36
N ILE A 167 5.68 8.81 10.09
CA ILE A 167 6.27 7.64 9.45
C ILE A 167 6.74 6.69 10.55
N ILE A 168 6.24 5.46 10.55
CA ILE A 168 6.60 4.44 11.54
C ILE A 168 7.34 3.27 10.87
N ASN A 169 8.34 2.72 11.53
CA ASN A 169 9.05 1.54 11.04
C ASN A 169 8.13 0.30 11.15
N GLU A 170 8.13 -0.56 10.12
CA GLU A 170 7.29 -1.76 10.05
C GLU A 170 7.48 -2.70 11.26
N PRO A 171 8.71 -3.06 11.67
CA PRO A 171 8.93 -3.88 12.86
C PRO A 171 8.47 -3.21 14.16
N THR A 172 8.64 -1.89 14.25
CA THR A 172 8.17 -1.09 15.39
C THR A 172 6.65 -1.11 15.48
N ALA A 173 5.95 -0.94 14.35
CA ALA A 173 4.50 -1.07 14.30
C ALA A 173 4.05 -2.47 14.73
N ALA A 174 4.70 -3.52 14.20
CA ALA A 174 4.38 -4.89 14.59
C ALA A 174 4.58 -5.13 16.10
N SER A 175 5.61 -4.52 16.71
CA SER A 175 5.84 -4.60 18.15
C SER A 175 4.72 -3.95 18.97
N LEU A 176 4.16 -2.82 18.52
CA LEU A 176 3.03 -2.17 19.19
C LEU A 176 1.80 -3.08 19.22
N ALA A 177 1.50 -3.74 18.10
CA ALA A 177 0.40 -4.68 18.01
C ALA A 177 0.62 -5.93 18.88
N TYR A 178 1.86 -6.43 18.95
CA TYR A 178 2.23 -7.56 19.81
C TYR A 178 2.17 -7.21 21.31
N GLY A 179 2.72 -6.05 21.69
CA GLY A 179 2.96 -5.68 23.08
C GLY A 179 1.82 -4.90 23.76
N LEU A 180 0.76 -4.53 23.04
CA LEU A 180 -0.34 -3.71 23.58
C LEU A 180 -0.94 -4.28 24.88
N ASP A 181 -1.10 -5.60 24.97
CA ASP A 181 -1.68 -6.29 26.12
C ASP A 181 -0.62 -6.88 27.08
N LYS A 182 0.68 -6.67 26.81
CA LYS A 182 1.78 -7.27 27.57
C LYS A 182 2.17 -6.40 28.76
N LYS A 183 2.18 -7.01 29.96
CA LYS A 183 2.55 -6.33 31.22
C LYS A 183 3.96 -6.62 31.70
N SER A 184 4.54 -7.75 31.28
CA SER A 184 5.94 -8.09 31.57
C SER A 184 6.85 -7.46 30.52
N ASN A 185 8.04 -7.05 30.94
CA ASN A 185 9.09 -6.69 30.01
C ASN A 185 9.61 -7.95 29.32
N GLU A 186 9.51 -7.98 27.99
CA GLU A 186 10.00 -9.03 27.12
C GLU A 186 10.97 -8.41 26.10
N THR A 187 12.08 -9.07 25.83
CA THR A 187 12.94 -8.74 24.69
C THR A 187 12.49 -9.55 23.49
N ILE A 188 12.02 -8.89 22.45
CA ILE A 188 11.50 -9.55 21.26
C ILE A 188 12.42 -9.31 20.05
N LEU A 189 12.46 -10.29 19.16
CA LEU A 189 13.01 -10.12 17.82
C LEU A 189 11.86 -10.13 16.82
N VAL A 190 11.67 -9.03 16.11
CA VAL A 190 10.73 -8.95 14.99
C VAL A 190 11.50 -9.28 13.71
N PHE A 191 11.06 -10.31 12.99
CA PHE A 191 11.60 -10.76 11.72
C PHE A 191 10.57 -10.47 10.64
N ASP A 192 10.81 -9.42 9.84
CA ASP A 192 9.88 -8.95 8.81
C ASP A 192 10.43 -9.24 7.41
N LEU A 193 9.90 -10.27 6.75
CA LEU A 193 10.25 -10.61 5.37
C LEU A 193 9.01 -10.42 4.47
N GLY A 194 8.95 -9.26 3.85
CA GLY A 194 7.85 -8.86 2.97
C GLY A 194 8.05 -9.28 1.51
N GLY A 195 7.42 -8.51 0.62
CA GLY A 195 7.50 -8.70 -0.83
C GLY A 195 8.79 -8.20 -1.47
N GLY A 196 9.44 -7.17 -0.91
CA GLY A 196 10.68 -6.62 -1.48
C GLY A 196 11.71 -6.10 -0.48
N THR A 197 11.42 -6.21 0.81
CA THR A 197 12.32 -5.77 1.89
C THR A 197 12.34 -6.80 3.00
N PHE A 198 13.49 -6.85 3.67
CA PHE A 198 13.73 -7.68 4.83
C PHE A 198 14.27 -6.81 5.96
N ASP A 199 13.60 -6.81 7.11
CA ASP A 199 14.03 -6.10 8.31
C ASP A 199 14.06 -7.05 9.51
N VAL A 200 15.00 -6.78 10.41
CA VAL A 200 15.09 -7.41 11.72
C VAL A 200 15.30 -6.32 12.76
N SER A 201 14.42 -6.27 13.75
CA SER A 201 14.56 -5.36 14.88
C SER A 201 14.49 -6.12 16.20
N ILE A 202 15.32 -5.72 17.14
CA ILE A 202 15.28 -6.21 18.53
C ILE A 202 14.73 -5.09 19.39
N LEU A 203 13.69 -5.40 20.15
CA LEU A 203 12.99 -4.43 20.99
C LEU A 203 12.80 -4.96 22.41
N GLU A 204 12.88 -4.07 23.38
CA GLU A 204 12.29 -4.30 24.70
C GLU A 204 10.86 -3.76 24.70
N VAL A 205 9.91 -4.61 25.08
CA VAL A 205 8.48 -4.27 25.14
C VAL A 205 7.92 -4.64 26.50
N GLY A 206 7.25 -3.69 27.16
CA GLY A 206 6.58 -3.94 28.44
C GLY A 206 6.20 -2.68 29.19
N ASP A 207 5.16 -2.77 30.01
CA ASP A 207 4.63 -1.65 30.82
C ASP A 207 4.40 -0.36 30.00
N GLY A 208 3.95 -0.50 28.75
CA GLY A 208 3.70 0.61 27.83
C GLY A 208 4.96 1.23 27.20
N VAL A 209 6.16 0.73 27.52
CA VAL A 209 7.42 1.17 26.91
C VAL A 209 7.82 0.22 25.79
N PHE A 210 8.17 0.79 24.64
CA PHE A 210 8.64 0.09 23.45
C PHE A 210 9.95 0.73 23.02
N GLU A 211 11.07 0.05 23.23
CA GLU A 211 12.40 0.56 22.92
C GLU A 211 13.09 -0.33 21.90
N VAL A 212 13.44 0.24 20.75
CA VAL A 212 14.26 -0.44 19.74
C VAL A 212 15.71 -0.41 20.18
N LEU A 213 16.29 -1.58 20.46
CA LEU A 213 17.69 -1.71 20.84
C LEU A 213 18.62 -1.71 19.62
N ALA A 214 18.20 -2.40 18.56
CA ALA A 214 18.94 -2.46 17.31
C ALA A 214 18.04 -2.83 16.14
N THR A 215 18.39 -2.34 14.96
CA THR A 215 17.75 -2.75 13.71
C THR A 215 18.78 -3.02 12.62
N SER A 216 18.48 -3.97 11.75
CA SER A 216 19.27 -4.32 10.57
C SER A 216 18.33 -4.82 9.47
N GLY A 217 18.77 -4.83 8.22
CA GLY A 217 17.92 -5.27 7.13
C GLY A 217 18.63 -5.35 5.79
N ASP A 218 17.86 -5.75 4.79
CA ASP A 218 18.22 -5.77 3.37
C ASP A 218 17.02 -5.25 2.56
N THR A 219 17.18 -4.06 1.97
CA THR A 219 16.12 -3.39 1.22
C THR A 219 15.95 -3.89 -0.22
N HIS A 220 16.69 -4.94 -0.60
CA HIS A 220 16.60 -5.64 -1.89
C HIS A 220 16.53 -7.17 -1.67
N LEU A 221 15.76 -7.57 -0.67
CA LEU A 221 15.48 -8.97 -0.34
C LEU A 221 14.02 -9.11 0.07
N GLY A 222 13.24 -9.88 -0.68
CA GLY A 222 11.86 -10.19 -0.35
C GLY A 222 11.24 -11.20 -1.32
N GLY A 223 9.93 -11.39 -1.20
CA GLY A 223 9.14 -12.33 -1.99
C GLY A 223 9.33 -12.25 -3.50
N ASP A 224 9.54 -11.05 -4.05
CA ASP A 224 9.79 -10.80 -5.47
C ASP A 224 11.09 -11.48 -5.94
N ASP A 225 12.13 -11.52 -5.09
CA ASP A 225 13.40 -12.16 -5.44
C ASP A 225 13.26 -13.70 -5.45
N PHE A 226 12.42 -14.26 -4.58
CA PHE A 226 12.06 -15.68 -4.62
C PHE A 226 11.26 -16.02 -5.88
N ASP A 227 10.29 -15.18 -6.24
CA ASP A 227 9.50 -15.36 -7.47
C ASP A 227 10.40 -15.32 -8.70
N LYS A 228 11.35 -14.38 -8.74
CA LYS A 228 12.34 -14.29 -9.80
C LYS A 228 13.17 -15.56 -9.95
N LYS A 229 13.62 -16.20 -8.86
CA LYS A 229 14.37 -17.47 -8.94
C LYS A 229 13.55 -18.57 -9.61
N ILE A 230 12.27 -18.64 -9.31
CA ILE A 230 11.34 -19.57 -9.97
C ILE A 230 11.17 -19.19 -11.45
N VAL A 231 10.91 -17.91 -11.77
CA VAL A 231 10.78 -17.44 -13.16
C VAL A 231 12.02 -17.78 -13.99
N ASP A 232 13.22 -17.52 -13.46
CA ASP A 232 14.47 -17.83 -14.14
C ASP A 232 14.67 -19.33 -14.35
N HIS A 233 14.29 -20.15 -13.36
CA HIS A 233 14.30 -21.61 -13.51
C HIS A 233 13.35 -22.07 -14.62
N LEU A 234 12.09 -21.64 -14.58
CA LEU A 234 11.07 -21.98 -15.60
C LEU A 234 11.50 -21.52 -17.00
N ALA A 235 11.97 -20.28 -17.13
CA ALA A 235 12.41 -19.72 -18.40
C ALA A 235 13.64 -20.46 -18.96
N LYS A 236 14.59 -20.85 -18.11
CA LYS A 236 15.78 -21.61 -18.51
C LYS A 236 15.44 -23.02 -18.97
N GLU A 237 14.56 -23.72 -18.27
CA GLU A 237 14.11 -25.06 -18.67
C GLU A 237 13.33 -24.98 -19.99
N PHE A 238 12.40 -24.03 -20.12
CA PHE A 238 11.66 -23.81 -21.37
C PHE A 238 12.58 -23.44 -22.53
N GLN A 239 13.58 -22.57 -22.32
CA GLN A 239 14.55 -22.21 -23.34
C GLN A 239 15.41 -23.41 -23.75
N SER A 240 15.75 -24.29 -22.81
CA SER A 240 16.53 -25.50 -23.10
C SER A 240 15.71 -26.51 -23.92
N ALA A 241 14.41 -26.60 -23.68
CA ALA A 241 13.51 -27.51 -24.40
C ALA A 241 13.06 -26.98 -25.77
N GLU A 242 12.72 -25.69 -25.86
CA GLU A 242 12.05 -25.08 -27.02
C GLU A 242 12.91 -24.04 -27.76
N GLY A 243 14.09 -23.70 -27.24
CA GLY A 243 15.00 -22.71 -27.83
C GLY A 243 14.53 -21.25 -27.68
N ILE A 244 13.50 -20.99 -26.87
CA ILE A 244 12.84 -19.68 -26.74
C ILE A 244 12.99 -19.13 -25.33
N ASP A 245 13.49 -17.90 -25.21
CA ASP A 245 13.55 -17.19 -23.93
C ASP A 245 12.25 -16.39 -23.71
N LEU A 246 11.37 -16.94 -22.87
CA LEU A 246 10.07 -16.34 -22.56
C LEU A 246 10.19 -14.97 -21.87
N ARG A 247 11.32 -14.65 -21.25
CA ARG A 247 11.52 -13.35 -20.56
C ARG A 247 11.56 -12.16 -21.51
N LYS A 248 11.78 -12.41 -22.80
CA LYS A 248 11.79 -11.37 -23.84
C LYS A 248 10.38 -10.95 -24.28
N ASP A 249 9.38 -11.76 -23.98
CA ASP A 249 7.97 -11.46 -24.24
C ASP A 249 7.32 -10.97 -22.94
N LYS A 250 6.80 -9.74 -22.94
CA LYS A 250 6.24 -9.11 -21.73
C LYS A 250 4.99 -9.82 -21.22
N GLN A 251 4.15 -10.37 -22.11
CA GLN A 251 2.96 -11.11 -21.70
C GLN A 251 3.35 -12.48 -21.14
N ALA A 252 4.31 -13.17 -21.77
CA ALA A 252 4.82 -14.44 -21.25
C ALA A 252 5.51 -14.26 -19.90
N LEU A 253 6.35 -13.22 -19.75
CA LEU A 253 7.01 -12.87 -18.49
C LEU A 253 5.98 -12.60 -17.39
N GLN A 254 4.95 -11.79 -17.64
CA GLN A 254 3.92 -11.51 -16.63
C GLN A 254 3.20 -12.78 -16.19
N ARG A 255 2.87 -13.68 -17.12
CA ARG A 255 2.24 -14.98 -16.80
C ARG A 255 3.18 -15.91 -16.02
N LEU A 256 4.47 -15.91 -16.34
CA LEU A 256 5.48 -16.65 -15.58
C LEU A 256 5.58 -16.12 -14.15
N THR A 257 5.61 -14.80 -13.96
CA THR A 257 5.68 -14.16 -12.64
C THR A 257 4.47 -14.51 -11.78
N GLU A 258 3.25 -14.43 -12.32
CA GLU A 258 2.03 -14.81 -11.58
C GLU A 258 2.01 -16.31 -11.21
N ALA A 259 2.45 -17.18 -12.13
CA ALA A 259 2.53 -18.61 -11.87
C ALA A 259 3.62 -18.96 -10.85
N ALA A 260 4.75 -18.25 -10.88
CA ALA A 260 5.84 -18.38 -9.92
C ALA A 260 5.41 -17.96 -8.51
N GLU A 261 4.76 -16.80 -8.35
CA GLU A 261 4.20 -16.33 -7.07
C GLU A 261 3.23 -17.39 -6.50
N LYS A 262 2.33 -17.90 -7.34
CA LYS A 262 1.37 -18.92 -6.94
C LYS A 262 2.06 -20.22 -6.50
N ALA A 263 3.02 -20.72 -7.28
CA ALA A 263 3.76 -21.93 -6.94
C ALA A 263 4.55 -21.78 -5.64
N LYS A 264 5.22 -20.63 -5.42
CA LYS A 264 5.91 -20.30 -4.15
C LYS A 264 4.96 -20.39 -2.95
N ILE A 265 3.78 -19.79 -3.07
CA ILE A 265 2.76 -19.79 -2.01
C ILE A 265 2.27 -21.23 -1.77
N GLU A 266 1.94 -21.98 -2.83
CA GLU A 266 1.50 -23.38 -2.71
C GLU A 266 2.56 -24.23 -2.00
N LEU A 267 3.83 -24.13 -2.41
CA LEU A 267 4.97 -24.86 -1.84
C LEU A 267 5.24 -24.56 -0.37
N SER A 268 4.69 -23.47 0.17
CA SER A 268 4.74 -23.21 1.62
C SER A 268 3.87 -24.18 2.42
N SER A 269 2.89 -24.83 1.77
CA SER A 269 1.96 -25.79 2.39
C SER A 269 2.14 -27.22 1.86
N VAL A 270 2.41 -27.39 0.56
CA VAL A 270 2.57 -28.69 -0.09
C VAL A 270 4.02 -28.97 -0.51
N MET A 271 4.34 -30.22 -0.82
CA MET A 271 5.69 -30.63 -1.19
C MET A 271 6.01 -30.45 -2.68
N GLN A 272 5.00 -30.28 -3.53
CA GLN A 272 5.15 -30.06 -4.97
C GLN A 272 4.00 -29.18 -5.47
N ALA A 273 4.27 -28.38 -6.50
CA ALA A 273 3.29 -27.54 -7.19
C ALA A 273 3.42 -27.74 -8.71
N ASP A 274 2.28 -27.84 -9.38
CA ASP A 274 2.22 -28.00 -10.84
C ASP A 274 2.00 -26.65 -11.52
N ILE A 275 2.88 -26.30 -12.44
CA ILE A 275 2.91 -25.03 -13.15
C ILE A 275 2.53 -25.30 -14.60
N ASN A 276 1.26 -25.03 -14.92
CA ASN A 276 0.69 -25.26 -16.23
C ASN A 276 0.28 -23.92 -16.88
N LEU A 277 1.02 -23.53 -17.92
CA LEU A 277 0.78 -22.33 -18.71
C LEU A 277 0.53 -22.72 -20.16
N PRO A 278 -0.74 -22.98 -20.54
CA PRO A 278 -1.07 -23.32 -21.91
C PRO A 278 -0.95 -22.09 -22.81
N PHE A 279 -0.56 -22.27 -24.07
CA PHE A 279 -0.41 -21.18 -25.03
C PHE A 279 0.49 -20.06 -24.48
N ILE A 280 1.61 -20.42 -23.85
CA ILE A 280 2.53 -19.44 -23.25
C ILE A 280 3.25 -18.62 -24.32
N THR A 281 3.48 -19.21 -25.49
CA THR A 281 4.00 -18.55 -26.68
C THR A 281 3.57 -19.32 -27.94
N ALA A 282 3.91 -18.80 -29.12
CA ALA A 282 3.63 -19.45 -30.40
C ALA A 282 4.85 -19.42 -31.32
N THR A 283 5.07 -20.50 -32.05
CA THR A 283 6.12 -20.63 -33.06
C THR A 283 5.52 -20.92 -34.44
N GLN A 284 6.37 -21.03 -35.46
CA GLN A 284 5.95 -21.47 -36.79
C GLN A 284 5.33 -22.88 -36.78
N GLU A 285 5.66 -23.71 -35.79
CA GLU A 285 5.16 -25.08 -35.63
C GLU A 285 3.81 -25.12 -34.89
N GLY A 286 3.39 -24.00 -34.30
CA GLY A 286 2.14 -23.88 -33.55
C GLY A 286 2.32 -23.31 -32.13
N PRO A 287 1.25 -23.33 -31.32
CA PRO A 287 1.31 -22.88 -29.94
C PRO A 287 2.20 -23.79 -29.08
N LYS A 288 2.91 -23.18 -28.12
CA LYS A 288 3.71 -23.89 -27.13
C LYS A 288 3.12 -23.71 -25.73
N HIS A 289 3.37 -24.69 -24.87
CA HIS A 289 2.83 -24.77 -23.52
C HIS A 289 4.00 -24.99 -22.55
N LEU A 290 3.91 -24.44 -21.35
CA LEU A 290 4.82 -24.80 -20.26
C LEU A 290 4.05 -25.69 -19.29
N ASP A 291 4.58 -26.88 -19.04
CA ASP A 291 4.04 -27.85 -18.10
C ASP A 291 5.20 -28.41 -17.27
N MET A 292 5.30 -27.99 -16.01
CA MET A 292 6.41 -28.32 -15.13
C MET A 292 5.92 -28.54 -13.70
N THR A 293 6.47 -29.54 -13.02
CA THR A 293 6.29 -29.74 -11.58
C THR A 293 7.52 -29.21 -10.85
N LEU A 294 7.31 -28.32 -9.88
CA LEU A 294 8.34 -27.82 -8.98
C LEU A 294 8.16 -28.43 -7.59
N THR A 295 9.19 -29.06 -7.05
CA THR A 295 9.17 -29.56 -5.67
C THR A 295 9.66 -28.50 -4.68
N ARG A 296 9.25 -28.60 -3.40
CA ARG A 296 9.73 -27.71 -2.34
C ARG A 296 11.26 -27.76 -2.21
N GLY A 297 11.84 -28.97 -2.28
CA GLY A 297 13.29 -29.13 -2.21
C GLY A 297 14.03 -28.42 -3.35
N GLN A 298 13.50 -28.47 -4.58
CA GLN A 298 14.05 -27.71 -5.71
C GLN A 298 13.89 -26.20 -5.51
N PHE A 299 12.72 -25.74 -5.04
CA PHE A 299 12.50 -24.33 -4.73
C PHE A 299 13.50 -23.80 -3.68
N GLU A 300 13.70 -24.56 -2.59
CA GLU A 300 14.65 -24.20 -1.54
C GLU A 300 16.10 -24.21 -2.07
N ASP A 301 16.46 -25.16 -2.94
CA ASP A 301 17.79 -25.25 -3.56
C ASP A 301 18.07 -24.05 -4.48
N ILE A 302 17.16 -23.70 -5.38
CA ILE A 302 17.34 -22.54 -6.28
C ILE A 302 17.33 -21.19 -5.54
N CYS A 303 16.78 -21.14 -4.33
CA CYS A 303 16.71 -19.94 -3.48
C CYS A 303 17.70 -19.96 -2.31
N SER A 304 18.64 -20.92 -2.26
CA SER A 304 19.51 -21.12 -1.10
C SER A 304 20.29 -19.87 -0.72
N ASP A 305 20.75 -19.10 -1.72
CA ASP A 305 21.46 -17.83 -1.53
C ASP A 305 20.60 -16.74 -0.88
N LEU A 306 19.31 -16.67 -1.22
CA LEU A 306 18.37 -15.72 -0.61
C LEU A 306 18.03 -16.11 0.83
N ILE A 307 17.86 -17.41 1.08
CA ILE A 307 17.59 -17.97 2.41
C ILE A 307 18.80 -17.72 3.33
N ASP A 308 20.02 -17.96 2.85
CA ASP A 308 21.24 -17.72 3.62
C ASP A 308 21.45 -16.23 3.93
N ARG A 309 21.10 -15.33 3.00
CA ARG A 309 21.16 -13.87 3.22
C ARG A 309 20.30 -13.41 4.41
N CYS A 310 19.19 -14.10 4.70
CA CYS A 310 18.32 -13.75 5.83
C CYS A 310 19.03 -13.86 7.20
N ARG A 311 20.09 -14.66 7.30
CA ARG A 311 20.86 -14.82 8.55
C ARG A 311 21.62 -13.57 8.95
N ILE A 312 22.10 -12.81 7.97
CA ILE A 312 23.06 -11.72 8.20
C ILE A 312 22.42 -10.59 9.03
N PRO A 313 21.23 -10.06 8.69
CA PRO A 313 20.56 -9.06 9.52
C PRO A 313 20.22 -9.53 10.93
N VAL A 314 19.83 -10.81 11.10
CA VAL A 314 19.55 -11.39 12.44
C VAL A 314 20.81 -11.36 13.31
N GLU A 315 21.93 -11.86 12.80
CA GLU A 315 23.20 -11.89 13.54
C GLU A 315 23.73 -10.48 13.83
N ASN A 316 23.57 -9.54 12.88
CA ASN A 316 23.95 -8.14 13.07
C ASN A 316 23.11 -7.45 14.14
N ALA A 317 21.79 -7.61 14.13
CA ALA A 317 20.90 -6.99 15.10
C ALA A 317 21.21 -7.45 16.53
N ILE A 318 21.42 -8.76 16.73
CA ILE A 318 21.80 -9.32 18.05
C ILE A 318 23.13 -8.75 18.55
N LYS A 319 24.12 -8.69 17.65
CA LYS A 319 25.43 -8.13 17.96
C LYS A 319 25.34 -6.65 18.35
N ASP A 320 24.57 -5.88 17.61
CA ASP A 320 24.40 -4.44 17.83
C ASP A 320 23.61 -4.13 19.11
N ALA A 321 22.60 -4.94 19.42
CA ALA A 321 21.87 -4.89 20.69
C ALA A 321 22.74 -5.31 21.89
N LYS A 322 23.92 -5.91 21.63
CA LYS A 322 24.85 -6.45 22.64
C LYS A 322 24.18 -7.48 23.55
N LEU A 323 23.31 -8.29 22.96
CA LEU A 323 22.60 -9.35 23.66
C LEU A 323 23.12 -10.73 23.26
N ASP A 324 23.03 -11.67 24.18
CA ASP A 324 23.13 -13.08 23.86
C ASP A 324 21.81 -13.58 23.25
N LYS A 325 21.88 -14.57 22.36
CA LYS A 325 20.69 -15.17 21.72
C LYS A 325 19.65 -15.67 22.72
N SER A 326 20.10 -16.13 23.90
CA SER A 326 19.24 -16.62 24.97
C SER A 326 18.47 -15.52 25.70
N ALA A 327 18.83 -14.25 25.51
CA ALA A 327 18.11 -13.11 26.07
C ALA A 327 16.88 -12.70 25.25
N ILE A 328 16.71 -13.26 24.04
CA ILE A 328 15.50 -13.04 23.24
C ILE A 328 14.38 -13.92 23.80
N ASP A 329 13.32 -13.30 24.31
CA ASP A 329 12.15 -13.96 24.90
C ASP A 329 11.20 -14.49 23.82
N GLU A 330 10.95 -13.71 22.77
CA GLU A 330 9.96 -14.05 21.73
C GLU A 330 10.47 -13.67 20.33
N VAL A 331 10.02 -14.41 19.31
CA VAL A 331 10.36 -14.12 17.92
C VAL A 331 9.09 -13.93 17.12
N VAL A 332 8.84 -12.72 16.66
CA VAL A 332 7.60 -12.33 15.98
C VAL A 332 7.85 -12.33 14.46
N LEU A 333 7.14 -13.16 13.71
CA LEU A 333 7.23 -13.20 12.25
C LEU A 333 6.23 -12.23 11.62
N VAL A 334 6.72 -11.41 10.68
CA VAL A 334 5.95 -10.40 9.96
C VAL A 334 6.23 -10.53 8.46
N GLY A 335 5.23 -10.26 7.63
CA GLY A 335 5.36 -10.34 6.18
C GLY A 335 5.13 -11.74 5.61
N GLY A 336 4.42 -11.80 4.48
CA GLY A 336 3.94 -13.06 3.89
C GLY A 336 5.04 -14.06 3.52
N SER A 337 6.26 -13.61 3.21
CA SER A 337 7.36 -14.52 2.85
C SER A 337 7.91 -15.30 4.05
N THR A 338 7.58 -14.91 5.28
CA THR A 338 7.88 -15.72 6.48
C THR A 338 7.06 -17.00 6.57
N ARG A 339 6.06 -17.18 5.71
CA ARG A 339 5.30 -18.44 5.57
C ARG A 339 6.12 -19.54 4.88
N ILE A 340 7.24 -19.20 4.23
CA ILE A 340 8.15 -20.17 3.61
C ILE A 340 8.81 -21.01 4.72
N PRO A 341 8.66 -22.36 4.71
CA PRO A 341 9.21 -23.22 5.76
C PRO A 341 10.71 -23.06 5.98
N ALA A 342 11.50 -22.98 4.91
CA ALA A 342 12.95 -22.79 5.02
C ALA A 342 13.35 -21.46 5.71
N VAL A 343 12.55 -20.40 5.56
CA VAL A 343 12.78 -19.11 6.26
C VAL A 343 12.54 -19.27 7.76
N GLN A 344 11.46 -19.97 8.15
CA GLN A 344 11.21 -20.27 9.58
C GLN A 344 12.32 -21.13 10.18
N GLU A 345 12.82 -22.10 9.41
CA GLU A 345 13.93 -22.95 9.84
C GLU A 345 15.24 -22.18 10.00
N VAL A 346 15.50 -21.15 9.18
CA VAL A 346 16.64 -20.25 9.40
C VAL A 346 16.56 -19.58 10.77
N VAL A 347 15.40 -19.01 11.10
CA VAL A 347 15.17 -18.35 12.39
C VAL A 347 15.39 -19.32 13.56
N LYS A 348 14.81 -20.52 13.47
CA LYS A 348 14.97 -21.58 14.50
C LYS A 348 16.42 -22.02 14.66
N LYS A 349 17.16 -22.21 13.55
CA LYS A 349 18.58 -22.60 13.60
C LYS A 349 19.46 -21.51 14.19
N VAL A 350 19.17 -20.25 13.89
CA VAL A 350 19.98 -19.13 14.38
C VAL A 350 19.71 -18.86 15.86
N LEU A 351 18.45 -18.89 16.30
CA LEU A 351 18.04 -18.46 17.65
C LEU A 351 17.80 -19.62 18.63
N GLY A 352 17.56 -20.83 18.13
CA GLY A 352 17.20 -21.99 18.96
C GLY A 352 15.79 -21.88 19.58
N LYS A 353 14.92 -21.05 19.00
CA LYS A 353 13.57 -20.76 19.51
C LYS A 353 12.54 -20.85 18.38
N ASP A 354 11.37 -21.40 18.69
CA ASP A 354 10.25 -21.44 17.76
C ASP A 354 9.63 -20.04 17.61
N PRO A 355 9.30 -19.61 16.38
CA PRO A 355 8.65 -18.33 16.17
C PRO A 355 7.22 -18.29 16.71
N ASN A 356 6.84 -17.13 17.22
CA ASN A 356 5.52 -16.82 17.70
C ASN A 356 4.54 -16.65 16.52
N GLN A 357 3.41 -17.36 16.59
CA GLN A 357 2.36 -17.37 15.56
C GLN A 357 1.05 -16.71 16.03
N THR A 358 1.05 -15.99 17.15
CA THR A 358 -0.16 -15.35 17.70
C THR A 358 -0.54 -14.07 16.96
N VAL A 359 0.37 -13.50 16.17
CA VAL A 359 0.12 -12.32 15.34
C VAL A 359 -0.15 -12.73 13.89
N ASN A 360 -1.03 -11.98 13.22
CA ASN A 360 -1.25 -12.17 11.79
C ASN A 360 -0.16 -11.42 11.00
N PRO A 361 0.75 -12.11 10.28
CA PRO A 361 1.88 -11.48 9.61
C PRO A 361 1.49 -10.52 8.48
N ASP A 362 0.25 -10.60 7.98
CA ASP A 362 -0.26 -9.77 6.88
C ASP A 362 -0.99 -8.50 7.36
N GLU A 363 -1.29 -8.39 8.66
CA GLU A 363 -2.13 -7.32 9.22
C GLU A 363 -1.47 -6.57 10.39
N VAL A 364 -0.54 -7.22 11.09
CA VAL A 364 0.05 -6.74 12.35
C VAL A 364 0.71 -5.36 12.21
N VAL A 365 1.30 -5.08 11.06
CA VAL A 365 1.94 -3.79 10.76
C VAL A 365 0.89 -2.66 10.68
N ALA A 366 -0.21 -2.85 9.95
CA ALA A 366 -1.28 -1.86 9.84
C ALA A 366 -1.96 -1.63 11.20
N VAL A 367 -2.19 -2.72 11.96
CA VAL A 367 -2.70 -2.67 13.35
C VAL A 367 -1.80 -1.80 14.23
N GLY A 368 -0.49 -2.02 14.16
CA GLY A 368 0.51 -1.21 14.87
C GLY A 368 0.49 0.26 14.50
N ALA A 369 0.39 0.56 13.20
CA ALA A 369 0.27 1.92 12.70
C ALA A 369 -1.01 2.60 13.20
N ALA A 370 -2.12 1.86 13.31
CA ALA A 370 -3.38 2.38 13.85
C ALA A 370 -3.26 2.68 15.35
N ILE A 371 -2.59 1.82 16.13
CA ILE A 371 -2.27 2.08 17.54
C ILE A 371 -1.46 3.38 17.66
N GLN A 372 -0.43 3.56 16.84
CA GLN A 372 0.36 4.80 16.80
C GLN A 372 -0.51 6.02 16.45
N GLY A 373 -1.46 5.88 15.52
CA GLY A 373 -2.44 6.91 15.22
C GLY A 373 -3.32 7.26 16.42
N GLY A 374 -3.76 6.23 17.16
CA GLY A 374 -4.49 6.38 18.41
C GLY A 374 -3.70 7.09 19.51
N VAL A 375 -2.40 6.85 19.62
CA VAL A 375 -1.50 7.58 20.54
C VAL A 375 -1.43 9.06 20.17
N LEU A 376 -1.26 9.38 18.88
CA LEU A 376 -1.20 10.76 18.40
C LEU A 376 -2.53 11.51 18.55
N ALA A 377 -3.66 10.80 18.41
CA ALA A 377 -4.99 11.34 18.63
C ALA A 377 -5.37 11.43 20.12
N GLY A 378 -4.56 10.87 21.03
CA GLY A 378 -4.82 10.81 22.48
C GLY A 378 -5.89 9.79 22.88
N GLU A 379 -6.28 8.89 21.98
CA GLU A 379 -7.20 7.77 22.24
C GLU A 379 -6.52 6.63 23.00
N VAL A 380 -5.22 6.43 22.76
CA VAL A 380 -4.37 5.45 23.46
C VAL A 380 -3.40 6.20 24.36
N LYS A 381 -3.37 5.83 25.64
CA LYS A 381 -2.54 6.47 26.67
C LYS A 381 -1.46 5.52 27.16
N ASP A 382 -0.48 6.08 27.86
CA ASP A 382 0.56 5.32 28.56
C ASP A 382 1.43 4.45 27.65
N ILE A 383 1.58 4.84 26.37
CA ILE A 383 2.54 4.25 25.44
C ILE A 383 3.69 5.23 25.20
N LEU A 384 4.92 4.78 25.44
CA LEU A 384 6.16 5.46 25.10
C LEU A 384 6.92 4.65 24.05
N LEU A 385 7.10 5.22 22.87
CA LEU A 385 7.86 4.61 21.80
C LEU A 385 9.23 5.31 21.64
N LEU A 386 10.29 4.54 21.72
CA LEU A 386 11.68 4.94 21.53
C LEU A 386 12.25 4.15 20.34
N ASP A 387 12.28 4.77 19.17
CA ASP A 387 12.83 4.17 17.95
C ASP A 387 14.28 4.64 17.72
N VAL A 388 14.97 4.11 16.70
CA VAL A 388 16.37 4.43 16.39
C VAL A 388 16.60 4.77 14.91
N THR A 389 17.71 5.44 14.61
CA THR A 389 18.19 5.56 13.21
C THR A 389 18.91 4.27 12.77
N PRO A 390 18.57 3.67 11.61
CA PRO A 390 19.13 2.38 11.17
C PRO A 390 20.58 2.45 10.67
N LEU A 391 21.04 3.65 10.32
CA LEU A 391 22.33 3.88 9.65
C LEU A 391 23.06 5.05 10.30
N SER A 392 24.39 4.94 10.36
CA SER A 392 25.23 6.04 10.84
C SER A 392 25.16 7.22 9.89
N LEU A 393 25.14 8.42 10.45
CA LEU A 393 25.16 9.69 9.73
C LEU A 393 26.46 10.42 10.01
N GLY A 394 27.01 11.02 8.97
CA GLY A 394 28.30 11.67 9.05
C GLY A 394 28.56 12.66 7.93
N VAL A 395 29.76 13.23 7.97
CA VAL A 395 30.26 14.14 6.93
C VAL A 395 31.54 13.61 6.32
N GLU A 396 31.76 13.93 5.05
CA GLU A 396 33.06 13.73 4.41
C GLU A 396 34.09 14.70 5.00
N THR A 397 35.26 14.17 5.31
CA THR A 397 36.40 14.93 5.83
C THR A 397 37.61 14.76 4.92
N LEU A 398 38.65 15.57 5.16
CA LEU A 398 39.88 15.56 4.36
C LEU A 398 40.43 14.14 4.23
N GLY A 399 40.68 13.71 2.99
CA GLY A 399 41.14 12.35 2.67
C GLY A 399 40.03 11.40 2.19
N GLY A 400 38.79 11.89 2.03
CA GLY A 400 37.68 11.08 1.52
C GLY A 400 37.16 10.07 2.54
N VAL A 401 37.26 10.41 3.82
CA VAL A 401 36.86 9.55 4.95
C VAL A 401 35.56 10.08 5.55
N MET A 402 34.64 9.16 5.88
CA MET A 402 33.40 9.49 6.59
C MET A 402 33.69 9.63 8.09
N THR A 403 33.46 10.81 8.63
CA THR A 403 33.43 11.03 10.09
C THR A 403 31.99 10.88 10.57
N LYS A 404 31.72 9.86 11.38
CA LYS A 404 30.39 9.54 11.93
C LYS A 404 30.07 10.47 13.10
N LEU A 405 28.95 11.18 13.02
CA LEU A 405 28.45 12.06 14.09
C LEU A 405 27.37 11.37 14.93
N ILE A 406 26.45 10.70 14.25
CA ILE A 406 25.38 9.92 14.89
C ILE A 406 25.56 8.47 14.44
N PRO A 407 26.00 7.56 15.31
CA PRO A 407 26.08 6.13 15.00
C PRO A 407 24.70 5.51 14.73
N ARG A 408 24.66 4.43 13.94
CA ARG A 408 23.44 3.60 13.82
C ARG A 408 22.95 3.11 15.18
N ASN A 409 21.66 2.82 15.26
CA ASN A 409 20.94 2.44 16.47
C ASN A 409 20.94 3.51 17.57
N THR A 410 21.23 4.78 17.24
CA THR A 410 21.00 5.90 18.17
C THR A 410 19.51 6.19 18.25
N THR A 411 18.95 6.26 19.46
CA THR A 411 17.55 6.61 19.73
C THR A 411 17.18 7.95 19.11
N ILE A 412 15.98 8.04 18.52
CA ILE A 412 15.44 9.24 17.89
C ILE A 412 14.15 9.70 18.63
N PRO A 413 13.86 11.02 18.67
CA PRO A 413 14.62 12.14 18.08
C PRO A 413 15.97 12.37 18.75
N THR A 414 16.96 12.85 17.99
CA THR A 414 18.30 13.14 18.54
C THR A 414 18.97 14.30 17.82
N LYS A 415 19.89 14.96 18.53
CA LYS A 415 20.64 16.10 18.02
C LYS A 415 22.11 15.99 18.41
N LYS A 416 23.00 16.13 17.43
CA LYS A 416 24.44 16.13 17.64
C LYS A 416 25.10 17.26 16.88
N SER A 417 26.00 17.97 17.54
CA SER A 417 26.82 19.02 16.93
C SER A 417 28.30 18.68 17.04
N GLU A 418 29.04 18.95 15.96
CA GLU A 418 30.49 18.82 15.92
C GLU A 418 31.10 20.05 15.24
N THR A 419 32.26 20.51 15.71
CA THR A 419 32.91 21.70 15.17
C THR A 419 34.05 21.28 14.23
N PHE A 420 33.91 21.65 12.97
CA PHE A 420 34.92 21.51 11.92
C PHE A 420 35.62 22.86 11.68
N SER A 421 36.65 22.85 10.85
CA SER A 421 37.39 24.05 10.45
C SER A 421 37.83 23.99 9.00
N THR A 422 38.24 25.13 8.44
CA THR A 422 38.83 25.22 7.11
C THR A 422 40.13 24.40 6.99
N ALA A 423 40.34 23.81 5.82
CA ALA A 423 41.50 22.98 5.49
C ALA A 423 42.63 23.78 4.82
N VAL A 424 42.32 24.95 4.26
CA VAL A 424 43.25 25.81 3.50
C VAL A 424 43.27 27.23 4.07
N ASP A 425 44.44 27.87 4.05
CA ASP A 425 44.61 29.27 4.48
C ASP A 425 43.80 30.22 3.59
N GLY A 426 43.08 31.15 4.21
CA GLY A 426 42.26 32.13 3.51
C GLY A 426 41.00 31.55 2.86
N GLN A 427 40.63 30.30 3.16
CA GLN A 427 39.42 29.65 2.67
C GLN A 427 38.16 30.42 3.13
N THR A 428 37.35 30.88 2.17
CA THR A 428 36.17 31.73 2.43
C THR A 428 34.84 31.01 2.34
N ASN A 429 34.87 29.70 2.05
CA ASN A 429 33.70 28.82 2.05
C ASN A 429 34.06 27.41 2.48
N VAL A 430 33.11 26.67 3.04
CA VAL A 430 33.26 25.24 3.38
C VAL A 430 32.14 24.46 2.73
N GLU A 431 32.50 23.38 2.04
CA GLU A 431 31.57 22.42 1.48
C GLU A 431 31.35 21.29 2.48
N ILE A 432 30.09 21.04 2.84
CA ILE A 432 29.68 19.96 3.74
C ILE A 432 28.96 18.91 2.91
N HIS A 433 29.59 17.74 2.77
CA HIS A 433 29.01 16.57 2.11
C HIS A 433 28.50 15.60 3.18
N VAL A 434 27.19 15.39 3.21
CA VAL A 434 26.47 14.58 4.20
C VAL A 434 26.29 13.16 3.66
N LEU A 435 26.61 12.16 4.48
CA LEU A 435 26.55 10.75 4.11
C LEU A 435 25.81 9.91 5.15
N GLN A 436 25.30 8.78 4.66
CA GLN A 436 24.67 7.74 5.46
C GLN A 436 25.30 6.37 5.12
N GLY A 437 25.73 5.63 6.15
CA GLY A 437 26.29 4.29 5.98
C GLY A 437 27.40 3.94 6.97
N GLU A 438 27.91 2.72 6.86
CA GLU A 438 28.84 2.15 7.83
C GLU A 438 30.30 2.05 7.35
N ARG A 439 30.56 2.33 6.07
CA ARG A 439 31.88 2.20 5.45
C ARG A 439 32.78 3.36 5.88
N GLU A 440 34.09 3.12 5.90
CA GLU A 440 35.07 4.15 6.30
C GLU A 440 35.26 5.23 5.23
N MET A 441 35.25 4.85 3.95
CA MET A 441 35.44 5.77 2.83
C MET A 441 34.12 6.45 2.44
N SER A 442 34.16 7.75 2.19
CA SER A 442 32.96 8.54 1.80
C SER A 442 32.30 7.98 0.54
N SER A 443 33.09 7.59 -0.47
CA SER A 443 32.62 7.05 -1.74
C SER A 443 31.82 5.75 -1.65
N ASP A 444 31.97 5.01 -0.56
CA ASP A 444 31.32 3.72 -0.34
C ASP A 444 30.01 3.84 0.45
N ASN A 445 29.66 5.05 0.88
CA ASN A 445 28.45 5.35 1.63
C ASN A 445 27.44 6.08 0.75
N LYS A 446 26.18 6.11 1.18
CA LYS A 446 25.13 6.84 0.49
C LYS A 446 25.32 8.34 0.72
N SER A 447 25.60 9.08 -0.36
CA SER A 447 25.53 10.54 -0.35
C SER A 447 24.08 10.98 -0.18
N LEU A 448 23.80 11.77 0.86
CA LEU A 448 22.50 12.40 1.09
C LEU A 448 22.43 13.80 0.47
N GLY A 449 23.57 14.46 0.29
CA GLY A 449 23.63 15.76 -0.36
C GLY A 449 24.85 16.57 0.09
N THR A 450 25.08 17.65 -0.64
CA THR A 450 26.20 18.56 -0.39
C THR A 450 25.72 19.99 -0.38
N PHE A 451 26.19 20.80 0.56
CA PHE A 451 25.87 22.22 0.63
C PHE A 451 27.08 23.04 1.03
N ARG A 452 27.09 24.31 0.62
CA ARG A 452 28.23 25.20 0.81
C ARG A 452 27.88 26.33 1.77
N LEU A 453 28.66 26.46 2.84
CA LEU A 453 28.63 27.60 3.74
C LEU A 453 29.60 28.67 3.22
N ASP A 454 29.05 29.73 2.63
CA ASP A 454 29.81 30.84 2.06
C ASP A 454 30.03 32.00 3.06
N GLY A 455 31.03 32.83 2.76
CA GLY A 455 31.24 34.10 3.43
C GLY A 455 31.95 34.00 4.79
N ILE A 456 32.81 32.99 4.92
CA ILE A 456 33.78 32.83 6.01
C ILE A 456 34.90 33.87 5.81
N PRO A 457 35.27 34.66 6.84
CA PRO A 457 36.37 35.62 6.74
C PRO A 457 37.72 34.90 6.45
N PRO A 458 38.59 35.46 5.59
CA PRO A 458 39.91 34.90 5.37
C PRO A 458 40.70 34.81 6.68
N ALA A 459 41.06 33.59 7.08
CA ALA A 459 41.85 33.30 8.26
C ALA A 459 42.82 32.12 7.97
N PRO A 460 43.88 31.92 8.77
CA PRO A 460 44.68 30.71 8.70
C PRO A 460 43.81 29.45 8.84
N ARG A 461 44.19 28.36 8.17
CA ARG A 461 43.51 27.06 8.33
C ARG A 461 43.45 26.67 9.80
N GLY A 462 42.37 26.01 10.21
CA GLY A 462 42.18 25.62 11.62
C GLY A 462 41.57 26.72 12.51
N VAL A 463 41.41 27.97 12.03
CA VAL A 463 40.89 29.08 12.83
C VAL A 463 39.36 29.22 12.75
N PRO A 464 38.71 29.22 11.56
CA PRO A 464 37.26 29.31 11.48
C PRO A 464 36.58 28.11 12.15
N GLN A 465 35.60 28.37 13.01
CA GLN A 465 34.88 27.33 13.74
C GLN A 465 33.51 27.10 13.11
N ILE A 466 33.40 26.03 12.31
CA ILE A 466 32.18 25.66 11.60
C ILE A 466 31.47 24.56 12.39
N GLU A 467 30.45 24.93 13.14
CA GLU A 467 29.61 23.97 13.86
C GLU A 467 28.59 23.36 12.90
N VAL A 468 28.69 22.06 12.69
CA VAL A 468 27.73 21.27 11.92
C VAL A 468 26.86 20.50 12.89
N THR A 469 25.55 20.68 12.77
CA THR A 469 24.53 20.11 13.64
C THR A 469 23.63 19.19 12.84
N PHE A 470 23.54 17.94 13.27
CA PHE A 470 22.64 16.92 12.76
C PHE A 470 21.47 16.80 13.72
N ASP A 471 20.25 16.92 13.20
CA ASP A 471 18.99 16.84 13.93
C ASP A 471 18.10 15.81 13.24
N ILE A 472 17.78 14.71 13.93
CA ILE A 472 16.90 13.65 13.44
C ILE A 472 15.59 13.74 14.21
N ASP A 473 14.48 13.89 13.49
CA ASP A 473 13.15 13.97 14.07
C ASP A 473 12.54 12.59 14.42
N ALA A 474 11.30 12.59 14.92
CA ALA A 474 10.58 11.37 15.28
C ALA A 474 10.16 10.50 14.07
N ASN A 475 10.30 10.99 12.83
CA ASN A 475 10.08 10.24 11.59
C ASN A 475 11.38 9.60 11.07
N GLY A 476 12.52 9.85 11.74
CA GLY A 476 13.84 9.47 11.26
C GLY A 476 14.35 10.36 10.12
N ILE A 477 13.83 11.58 9.99
CA ILE A 477 14.20 12.54 8.93
C ILE A 477 15.34 13.43 9.41
N LEU A 478 16.38 13.57 8.60
CA LEU A 478 17.57 14.37 8.89
C LEU A 478 17.44 15.84 8.44
N ASN A 479 17.77 16.75 9.36
CA ASN A 479 18.07 18.15 9.08
C ASN A 479 19.52 18.45 9.46
N VAL A 480 20.28 19.05 8.56
CA VAL A 480 21.68 19.42 8.82
C VAL A 480 21.86 20.92 8.72
N THR A 481 22.42 21.53 9.77
CA THR A 481 22.72 22.97 9.82
C THR A 481 24.20 23.18 10.05
N ALA A 482 24.85 23.99 9.21
CA ALA A 482 26.22 24.45 9.42
C ALA A 482 26.23 25.93 9.79
N LYS A 483 26.94 26.29 10.87
CA LYS A 483 27.04 27.64 11.38
C LYS A 483 28.49 28.01 11.65
N ASP A 484 28.94 29.12 11.09
CA ASP A 484 30.20 29.74 11.50
C ASP A 484 30.01 30.46 12.84
N LYS A 485 30.67 29.97 13.89
CA LYS A 485 30.60 30.55 15.23
C LYS A 485 31.17 31.96 15.32
N GLY A 486 32.10 32.33 14.43
CA GLY A 486 32.72 33.65 14.42
C GLY A 486 31.79 34.73 13.86
N THR A 487 31.15 34.46 12.72
CA THR A 487 30.26 35.42 12.05
C THR A 487 28.78 35.26 12.40
N GLY A 488 28.40 34.12 12.96
CA GLY A 488 27.00 33.75 13.19
C GLY A 488 26.24 33.37 11.91
N LYS A 489 26.88 33.42 10.73
CA LYS A 489 26.27 32.99 9.47
C LYS A 489 25.98 31.50 9.51
N GLU A 490 24.80 31.15 9.04
CA GLU A 490 24.35 29.76 8.94
C GLU A 490 23.89 29.45 7.52
N GLN A 491 24.09 28.20 7.14
CA GLN A 491 23.46 27.56 6.01
C GLN A 491 22.98 26.20 6.47
N SER A 492 21.75 25.86 6.13
CA SER A 492 21.20 24.54 6.39
C SER A 492 20.88 23.85 5.08
N ILE A 493 20.95 22.53 5.13
CA ILE A 493 20.27 21.68 4.18
C ILE A 493 19.18 20.96 4.98
N ASN A 494 17.94 21.23 4.62
CA ASN A 494 16.92 20.22 4.85
C ASN A 494 17.17 19.17 3.78
N ILE A 495 17.34 17.90 4.17
CA ILE A 495 17.53 16.80 3.24
C ILE A 495 16.21 16.51 2.47
N THR A 496 15.29 17.48 2.39
CA THR A 496 14.23 17.54 1.38
C THR A 496 14.80 17.51 -0.04
N GLY A 497 16.03 17.98 -0.27
CA GLY A 497 16.74 17.89 -1.55
C GLY A 497 17.26 16.50 -1.95
N ALA A 498 17.18 15.50 -1.05
CA ALA A 498 17.47 14.10 -1.39
C ALA A 498 16.25 13.33 -1.88
N SER A 499 15.06 13.95 -1.83
CA SER A 499 13.88 13.48 -2.53
C SER A 499 14.14 13.51 -4.05
N THR A 500 13.67 12.47 -4.73
CA THR A 500 13.61 12.42 -6.21
C THR A 500 12.71 13.52 -6.79
N LEU A 501 11.86 14.15 -5.94
CA LEU A 501 10.89 15.18 -6.29
C LEU A 501 11.12 16.46 -5.49
N SER A 502 11.09 17.60 -6.17
CA SER A 502 11.06 18.92 -5.54
C SER A 502 9.69 19.26 -4.97
N ASP A 503 9.62 20.18 -3.99
CA ASP A 503 8.33 20.66 -3.42
C ASP A 503 7.36 21.16 -4.50
N GLN A 504 7.87 21.85 -5.53
CA GLN A 504 7.08 22.31 -6.67
C GLN A 504 6.50 21.16 -7.49
N GLU A 505 7.26 20.08 -7.68
CA GLU A 505 6.78 18.87 -8.35
C GLU A 505 5.74 18.15 -7.50
N VAL A 506 5.94 18.06 -6.18
CA VAL A 506 4.96 17.49 -5.26
C VAL A 506 3.67 18.29 -5.29
N ASP A 507 3.72 19.62 -5.20
CA ASP A 507 2.53 20.47 -5.25
C ASP A 507 1.82 20.40 -6.60
N ARG A 508 2.57 20.28 -7.71
CA ARG A 508 1.99 19.99 -9.04
C ARG A 508 1.31 18.63 -9.04
N MET A 509 1.96 17.60 -8.51
CA MET A 509 1.41 16.25 -8.43
C MET A 509 0.17 16.19 -7.55
N VAL A 510 0.10 16.94 -6.45
CA VAL A 510 -1.10 17.09 -5.60
C VAL A 510 -2.26 17.65 -6.44
N LYS A 511 -2.03 18.73 -7.21
CA LYS A 511 -3.06 19.30 -8.08
C LYS A 511 -3.51 18.33 -9.18
N ASP A 512 -2.56 17.64 -9.83
CA ASP A 512 -2.85 16.61 -10.81
C ASP A 512 -3.67 15.48 -10.15
N ALA A 513 -3.32 15.12 -8.91
CA ALA A 513 -3.99 14.12 -8.10
C ALA A 513 -5.44 14.50 -7.80
N GLU A 514 -5.69 15.75 -7.42
CA GLU A 514 -7.03 16.31 -7.16
C GLU A 514 -7.88 16.33 -8.43
N ALA A 515 -7.34 16.83 -9.54
CA ALA A 515 -8.02 16.85 -10.84
C ALA A 515 -8.39 15.43 -11.31
N ASN A 516 -7.49 14.46 -11.10
CA ASN A 516 -7.79 13.05 -11.41
C ASN A 516 -8.87 12.47 -10.48
N ALA A 517 -8.94 12.88 -9.22
CA ALA A 517 -9.98 12.42 -8.29
C ALA A 517 -11.37 12.95 -8.71
N GLU A 518 -11.45 14.21 -9.13
CA GLU A 518 -12.67 14.80 -9.68
C GLU A 518 -13.12 14.07 -10.95
N ALA A 519 -12.20 13.84 -11.89
CA ALA A 519 -12.49 13.08 -13.11
C ALA A 519 -12.94 11.63 -12.82
N ASP A 520 -12.32 10.96 -11.85
CA ASP A 520 -12.71 9.62 -11.42
C ASP A 520 -14.10 9.61 -10.78
N GLN A 521 -14.45 10.65 -10.01
CA GLN A 521 -15.78 10.81 -9.42
C GLN A 521 -16.83 11.00 -10.51
N GLU A 522 -16.63 11.93 -11.45
CA GLU A 522 -17.55 12.14 -12.58
C GLU A 522 -17.77 10.84 -13.38
N ARG A 523 -16.69 10.09 -13.61
CA ARG A 523 -16.74 8.82 -14.32
C ARG A 523 -17.50 7.75 -13.54
N ARG A 524 -17.29 7.67 -12.22
CA ARG A 524 -18.04 6.78 -11.34
C ARG A 524 -19.52 7.12 -11.36
N GLU A 525 -19.89 8.39 -11.25
CA GLU A 525 -21.29 8.82 -11.30
C GLU A 525 -21.95 8.43 -12.63
N LYS A 526 -21.22 8.55 -13.76
CA LYS A 526 -21.71 8.07 -15.07
C LYS A 526 -21.96 6.56 -15.07
N ILE A 527 -21.06 5.77 -14.49
CA ILE A 527 -21.23 4.31 -14.37
C ILE A 527 -22.40 3.96 -13.45
N ASP A 528 -22.52 4.62 -12.31
CA ASP A 528 -23.61 4.40 -11.35
C ASP A 528 -24.96 4.75 -11.98
N ARG A 529 -25.05 5.86 -12.73
CA ARG A 529 -26.24 6.20 -13.54
C ARG A 529 -26.57 5.12 -14.57
N LYS A 530 -25.56 4.62 -15.29
CA LYS A 530 -25.74 3.53 -16.27
C LYS A 530 -26.27 2.26 -15.60
N ASN A 531 -25.71 1.86 -14.46
CA ASN A 531 -26.15 0.68 -13.71
C ASN A 531 -27.55 0.84 -13.12
N GLN A 532 -27.88 2.02 -12.61
CA GLN A 532 -29.23 2.35 -12.13
C GLN A 532 -30.25 2.28 -13.27
N ALA A 533 -29.92 2.84 -14.43
CA ALA A 533 -30.75 2.78 -15.62
C ALA A 533 -30.95 1.33 -16.10
N ASP A 534 -29.89 0.53 -16.15
CA ASP A 534 -29.97 -0.88 -16.55
C ASP A 534 -30.88 -1.69 -15.60
N SER A 535 -30.66 -1.55 -14.28
CA SER A 535 -31.50 -2.16 -13.26
C SER A 535 -32.98 -1.72 -13.37
N LEU A 536 -33.21 -0.43 -13.60
CA LEU A 536 -34.56 0.12 -13.79
C LEU A 536 -35.22 -0.48 -15.04
N THR A 537 -34.52 -0.58 -16.17
CA THR A 537 -35.10 -1.20 -17.39
C THR A 537 -35.50 -2.64 -17.13
N TYR A 538 -34.67 -3.42 -16.43
CA TYR A 538 -34.98 -4.80 -16.08
C TYR A 538 -36.21 -4.91 -15.15
N GLN A 539 -36.29 -4.06 -14.13
CA GLN A 539 -37.44 -4.01 -13.21
C GLN A 539 -38.73 -3.61 -13.95
N ALA A 540 -38.65 -2.61 -14.83
CA ALA A 540 -39.77 -2.14 -15.63
C ALA A 540 -40.31 -3.24 -16.56
N GLU A 541 -39.43 -4.00 -17.22
CA GLU A 541 -39.82 -5.14 -18.06
C GLU A 541 -40.52 -6.24 -17.26
N LYS A 542 -39.98 -6.56 -16.08
CA LYS A 542 -40.59 -7.54 -15.19
C LYS A 542 -41.99 -7.10 -14.75
N GLN A 543 -42.14 -5.82 -14.37
CA GLN A 543 -43.40 -5.25 -13.91
C GLN A 543 -44.45 -5.21 -15.03
N ILE A 544 -44.07 -4.87 -16.27
CA ILE A 544 -44.96 -4.97 -17.43
C ILE A 544 -45.43 -6.41 -17.61
N LYS A 545 -44.52 -7.38 -17.54
CA LYS A 545 -44.84 -8.79 -17.74
C LYS A 545 -45.77 -9.36 -16.66
N GLU A 546 -45.64 -8.89 -15.42
CA GLU A 546 -46.50 -9.32 -14.30
C GLU A 546 -47.89 -8.66 -14.32
N LEU A 547 -48.00 -7.46 -14.91
CA LEU A 547 -49.23 -6.67 -14.96
C LEU A 547 -49.88 -6.67 -16.35
N ASP A 548 -49.47 -7.59 -17.22
CA ASP A 548 -49.78 -7.57 -18.65
C ASP A 548 -51.28 -7.41 -18.96
N ASP A 549 -52.14 -8.14 -18.23
CA ASP A 549 -53.60 -8.11 -18.41
C ASP A 549 -54.29 -6.91 -17.71
N LYS A 550 -53.55 -6.14 -16.90
CA LYS A 550 -54.08 -5.04 -16.08
C LYS A 550 -53.64 -3.66 -16.57
N LEU A 551 -52.73 -3.60 -17.54
CA LEU A 551 -52.18 -2.35 -18.07
C LEU A 551 -52.98 -1.84 -19.27
N PRO A 552 -53.36 -0.54 -19.31
CA PRO A 552 -53.86 0.08 -20.52
C PRO A 552 -52.83 -0.03 -21.66
N ALA A 553 -53.28 -0.39 -22.87
CA ALA A 553 -52.39 -0.61 -24.02
C ALA A 553 -51.49 0.61 -24.34
N ALA A 554 -52.02 1.82 -24.17
CA ALA A 554 -51.27 3.07 -24.40
C ALA A 554 -50.13 3.28 -23.38
N ASP A 555 -50.35 2.89 -22.12
CA ASP A 555 -49.33 2.99 -21.07
C ASP A 555 -48.25 1.92 -21.25
N LYS A 556 -48.65 0.71 -21.66
CA LYS A 556 -47.72 -0.38 -22.00
C LYS A 556 -46.79 0.00 -23.15
N GLU A 557 -47.34 0.47 -24.27
CA GLU A 557 -46.56 0.88 -25.45
C GLU A 557 -45.57 2.01 -25.11
N LYS A 558 -45.99 2.97 -24.28
CA LYS A 558 -45.13 4.06 -23.80
C LYS A 558 -43.95 3.57 -22.97
N ILE A 559 -44.19 2.66 -22.00
CA ILE A 559 -43.13 2.15 -21.13
C ILE A 559 -42.17 1.24 -21.93
N GLU A 560 -42.67 0.39 -22.82
CA GLU A 560 -41.84 -0.44 -23.69
C GLU A 560 -40.95 0.41 -24.62
N GLY A 561 -41.47 1.53 -25.13
CA GLY A 561 -40.69 2.52 -25.88
C GLY A 561 -39.56 3.13 -25.05
N LEU A 562 -39.87 3.63 -23.86
CA LEU A 562 -38.87 4.21 -22.94
C LEU A 562 -37.80 3.20 -22.52
N ILE A 563 -38.17 1.94 -22.28
CA ILE A 563 -37.21 0.85 -21.99
C ILE A 563 -36.25 0.64 -23.16
N LYS A 564 -36.79 0.59 -24.38
CA LYS A 564 -35.98 0.40 -25.60
C LYS A 564 -35.01 1.55 -25.81
N ASP A 565 -35.50 2.78 -25.71
CA ASP A 565 -34.68 3.99 -25.91
C ASP A 565 -33.61 4.12 -24.82
N LEU A 566 -33.95 3.79 -23.57
CA LEU A 566 -32.99 3.79 -22.46
C LEU A 566 -31.92 2.71 -22.63
N ARG A 567 -32.29 1.50 -23.10
CA ARG A 567 -31.31 0.44 -23.44
C ARG A 567 -30.39 0.83 -24.59
N GLU A 568 -30.92 1.49 -25.60
CA GLU A 568 -30.10 2.01 -26.70
C GLU A 568 -29.10 3.05 -26.18
N ALA A 569 -29.54 3.97 -25.33
CA ALA A 569 -28.67 4.96 -24.68
C ALA A 569 -27.58 4.30 -23.80
N ILE A 570 -27.93 3.25 -23.04
CA ILE A 570 -26.99 2.44 -22.26
C ILE A 570 -25.94 1.78 -23.17
N GLY A 571 -26.37 1.18 -24.29
CA GLY A 571 -25.49 0.51 -25.25
C GLY A 571 -24.55 1.48 -26.00
N GLN A 572 -25.00 2.72 -26.23
CA GLN A 572 -24.22 3.80 -26.86
C GLN A 572 -23.38 4.61 -25.87
N GLU A 573 -23.51 4.36 -24.57
CA GLU A 573 -22.84 5.11 -23.48
C GLU A 573 -23.14 6.63 -23.46
N ASP A 574 -24.36 7.00 -23.84
CA ASP A 574 -24.86 8.38 -23.92
C ASP A 574 -25.42 8.85 -22.57
N ASP A 575 -24.55 9.42 -21.72
CA ASP A 575 -24.89 9.85 -20.34
C ASP A 575 -26.02 10.90 -20.30
N GLU A 576 -26.10 11.78 -21.29
CA GLU A 576 -27.12 12.84 -21.33
C GLU A 576 -28.51 12.27 -21.62
N LYS A 577 -28.60 11.30 -22.55
CA LYS A 577 -29.84 10.55 -22.75
C LYS A 577 -30.21 9.71 -21.54
N ILE A 578 -29.25 9.03 -20.90
CA ILE A 578 -29.50 8.24 -19.69
C ILE A 578 -30.06 9.13 -18.58
N LYS A 579 -29.49 10.32 -18.35
CA LYS A 579 -29.99 11.30 -17.36
C LYS A 579 -31.42 11.75 -17.64
N THR A 580 -31.81 11.84 -18.91
CA THR A 580 -33.14 12.33 -19.30
C THR A 580 -34.19 11.23 -19.28
N LEU A 581 -33.88 10.07 -19.86
CA LEU A 581 -34.80 8.94 -20.02
C LEU A 581 -35.05 8.18 -18.71
N THR A 582 -34.08 8.18 -17.77
CA THR A 582 -34.23 7.47 -16.48
C THR A 582 -35.39 8.05 -15.65
N PRO A 583 -35.46 9.38 -15.39
CA PRO A 583 -36.63 9.99 -14.74
C PRO A 583 -37.94 9.81 -15.51
N GLU A 584 -37.91 9.85 -16.85
CA GLU A 584 -39.11 9.67 -17.67
C GLU A 584 -39.71 8.26 -17.50
N LEU A 585 -38.86 7.24 -17.50
CA LEU A 585 -39.27 5.86 -17.24
C LEU A 585 -39.79 5.69 -15.81
N GLN A 586 -39.11 6.26 -14.81
CA GLN A 586 -39.59 6.25 -13.41
C GLN A 586 -40.97 6.90 -13.28
N GLN A 587 -41.17 8.06 -13.90
CA GLN A 587 -42.45 8.78 -13.86
C GLN A 587 -43.57 8.01 -14.57
N ALA A 588 -43.26 7.32 -15.67
CA ALA A 588 -44.22 6.48 -16.38
C ALA A 588 -44.65 5.28 -15.50
N LEU A 589 -43.69 4.59 -14.87
CA LEU A 589 -43.95 3.49 -13.93
C LEU A 589 -44.76 3.94 -12.71
N TYR A 590 -44.46 5.13 -12.16
CA TYR A 590 -45.19 5.71 -11.04
C TYR A 590 -46.64 6.02 -11.41
N SER A 591 -46.86 6.68 -12.56
CA SER A 591 -48.21 7.01 -13.06
C SER A 591 -49.07 5.77 -13.23
N VAL A 592 -48.50 4.71 -13.78
CA VAL A 592 -49.18 3.42 -13.96
C VAL A 592 -49.51 2.76 -12.62
N SER A 593 -48.56 2.75 -11.68
CA SER A 593 -48.75 2.16 -10.36
C SER A 593 -49.82 2.92 -9.55
N ALA A 594 -49.86 4.25 -9.67
CA ALA A 594 -50.89 5.10 -9.04
C ALA A 594 -52.30 4.85 -9.61
N ASN A 595 -52.42 4.71 -10.94
CA ASN A 595 -53.69 4.40 -11.60
C ASN A 595 -54.22 3.02 -11.20
N LEU A 596 -53.34 2.03 -11.06
CA LEU A 596 -53.70 0.68 -10.61
C LEU A 596 -54.16 0.66 -9.14
N TYR A 597 -53.51 1.45 -8.26
CA TYR A 597 -53.94 1.61 -6.87
C TYR A 597 -55.30 2.29 -6.75
N GLN A 598 -55.55 3.34 -7.53
CA GLN A 598 -56.86 4.02 -7.56
C GLN A 598 -57.98 3.12 -8.12
N GLN A 599 -57.67 2.24 -9.09
CA GLN A 599 -58.62 1.23 -9.56
C GLN A 599 -58.90 0.14 -8.52
N ALA A 600 -57.92 -0.21 -7.67
CA ALA A 600 -58.09 -1.16 -6.58
C ALA A 600 -58.93 -0.59 -5.43
N GLU A 601 -58.76 0.68 -5.05
CA GLU A 601 -59.61 1.36 -4.06
C GLU A 601 -61.04 1.60 -4.57
N GLY A 602 -61.21 1.91 -5.86
CA GLY A 602 -62.53 2.04 -6.49
C GLY A 602 -63.32 0.72 -6.55
N ALA A 603 -62.62 -0.43 -6.59
CA ALA A 603 -63.24 -1.75 -6.54
C ALA A 603 -63.65 -2.19 -5.12
N ALA A 604 -63.04 -1.61 -4.07
CA ALA A 604 -63.38 -1.90 -2.67
C ALA A 604 -64.61 -1.12 -2.16
N GLN A 605 -65.02 -0.03 -2.82
CA GLN A 605 -66.21 0.76 -2.45
C GLN A 605 -67.49 0.41 -3.23
N ALA A 606 -67.45 -0.57 -4.15
CA ALA A 606 -68.59 -0.94 -4.99
C ALA A 606 -69.31 -2.24 -4.56
N THR A 607 -69.08 -2.74 -3.34
CA THR A 607 -69.70 -3.99 -2.83
C THR A 607 -70.61 -3.84 -1.62
N ASP A 608 -71.08 -2.64 -1.27
CA ASP A 608 -72.03 -2.43 -0.16
C ASP A 608 -73.25 -1.59 -0.59
N ALA A 609 -74.18 -2.23 -1.29
CA ALA A 609 -75.60 -1.85 -1.35
C ALA A 609 -76.41 -2.94 -2.09
N ASP A 610 -77.04 -3.88 -1.37
CA ASP A 610 -78.52 -3.98 -1.27
C ASP A 610 -78.98 -5.32 -0.60
N THR A 611 -79.44 -5.19 0.66
CA THR A 611 -80.50 -5.93 1.42
C THR A 611 -80.58 -7.48 1.54
N PRO A 612 -81.37 -8.04 2.49
CA PRO A 612 -81.39 -7.92 3.97
C PRO A 612 -81.34 -9.31 4.70
N GLY A 613 -81.02 -9.36 6.00
CA GLY A 613 -81.06 -10.59 6.83
C GLY A 613 -82.50 -11.08 7.17
N PRO A 614 -82.72 -12.07 8.07
CA PRO A 614 -81.78 -12.81 8.95
C PRO A 614 -82.01 -14.36 9.00
N ASP A 615 -81.05 -15.15 9.52
CA ASP A 615 -81.20 -15.98 10.74
C ASP A 615 -80.07 -17.01 10.98
N ALA A 616 -79.67 -17.07 12.26
CA ALA A 616 -79.04 -18.11 13.08
C ALA A 616 -78.34 -19.35 12.45
N ALA A 617 -77.04 -19.54 12.80
CA ALA A 617 -76.60 -20.54 13.80
C ALA A 617 -75.11 -20.96 13.65
N ALA A 618 -74.35 -20.77 14.74
CA ALA A 618 -73.36 -21.66 15.34
C ALA A 618 -72.17 -22.28 14.54
N SER A 619 -70.97 -21.96 15.04
CA SER A 619 -69.91 -22.88 15.51
C SER A 619 -68.61 -23.09 14.69
N GLY A 620 -67.48 -22.96 15.41
CA GLY A 620 -66.22 -23.72 15.25
C GLY A 620 -65.16 -23.10 14.32
N SER A 621 -64.21 -22.30 14.81
CA SER A 621 -62.96 -22.63 15.53
C SER A 621 -61.76 -23.07 14.65
N SER A 622 -60.65 -22.35 14.81
CA SER A 622 -59.21 -22.74 14.85
C SER A 622 -58.38 -21.81 13.96
N GLY A 623 -57.67 -20.82 14.52
CA GLY A 623 -56.28 -20.95 14.98
C GLY A 623 -55.38 -20.33 13.88
N GLY A 624 -54.62 -19.26 14.07
CA GLY A 624 -53.82 -18.82 15.20
C GLY A 624 -52.38 -18.79 14.71
N ASP A 625 -51.80 -17.61 14.49
CA ASP A 625 -50.45 -17.30 14.99
C ASP A 625 -50.11 -15.81 14.85
N ASP A 626 -49.51 -15.31 15.92
CA ASP A 626 -49.09 -13.94 16.21
C ASP A 626 -48.05 -13.41 15.21
N VAL A 627 -48.23 -12.16 14.77
CA VAL A 627 -47.14 -11.32 14.24
C VAL A 627 -46.95 -10.15 15.19
N ILE A 628 -45.71 -10.04 15.68
CA ILE A 628 -45.24 -9.01 16.62
C ILE A 628 -45.08 -7.69 15.84
N ASP A 629 -45.90 -6.70 16.17
CA ASP A 629 -45.75 -5.31 15.73
C ASP A 629 -44.57 -4.64 16.43
N ALA A 630 -43.64 -4.09 15.65
CA ALA A 630 -42.64 -3.14 16.13
C ALA A 630 -42.96 -1.76 15.56
N GLU A 631 -43.47 -0.88 16.43
CA GLU A 631 -43.71 0.54 16.14
C GLU A 631 -42.39 1.26 15.82
N PHE A 632 -42.35 1.96 14.69
CA PHE A 632 -41.30 2.94 14.35
C PHE A 632 -41.92 4.34 14.41
N SER A 633 -41.44 5.17 15.33
CA SER A 633 -41.87 6.57 15.47
C SER A 633 -40.87 7.52 14.79
N GLU A 634 -41.33 8.31 13.81
CA GLU A 634 -40.60 9.46 13.29
C GLU A 634 -40.76 10.67 14.23
N SER A 635 -39.64 11.28 14.63
CA SER A 635 -39.60 12.61 15.24
C SER A 635 -39.39 13.66 14.16
N LYS A 636 -40.26 14.68 14.19
CA LYS A 636 -40.24 15.92 13.39
C LYS A 636 -38.94 16.70 13.46
#